data_AF-A0A0K0DCS0-F1
#
_entry.id   AF-A0A0K0DCS0-F1
#
_cell.length_a   1.000
_cell.length_b   1.000
_cell.length_c   1.000
_cell.angle_alpha   90.00
_cell.angle_beta   90.00
_cell.angle_gamma   90.00
#
_symmetry.space_group_name_H-M   'P 1'
#
loop_
_entity.id
_entity.type
_entity.pdbx_description
1 polymer ?
#
loop_
_entity_poly.entity_id
_entity_poly.type
_entity_poly.pdbx_seq_one_letter_code
_entity_poly.pdbx_strand_id
1 'polypeptide(L)'
;MSGMESILGWAMACNAYIFLDRAFASDRTRLDKILDYYSRCGYNYQVLIYPEGTDKCPLATERSRKYAEKNSLVHYDYVLHPRTTGFVHMVQNMRKG
;
A
#
# COMPACT_ATOMS: atom_id res chain seq x y z
N MET A 1 28.30 -7.07 7.43
CA MET A 1 27.34 -5.99 7.77
C MET A 1 25.89 -6.45 7.55
N SER A 2 25.43 -7.54 8.19
CA SER A 2 24.05 -8.07 8.02
C SER A 2 23.12 -7.84 9.22
N GLY A 3 23.59 -7.14 10.27
CA GLY A 3 22.85 -6.96 11.52
C GLY A 3 21.94 -5.72 11.56
N MET A 4 22.04 -4.80 10.61
CA MET A 4 21.33 -3.52 10.65
C MET A 4 19.97 -3.57 9.95
N GLU A 5 19.80 -4.46 8.97
CA GLU A 5 18.51 -4.69 8.30
C GLU A 5 17.50 -5.39 9.20
N SER A 6 17.97 -6.24 10.14
CA SER A 6 17.08 -6.94 11.07
C SER A 6 16.46 -5.98 12.07
N ILE A 7 17.21 -5.04 12.65
CA ILE A 7 16.69 -4.18 13.73
C ILE A 7 15.60 -3.23 13.21
N LEU A 8 15.76 -2.72 11.99
CA LEU A 8 14.75 -1.89 11.34
C LEU A 8 13.51 -2.72 10.98
N GLY A 9 13.69 -3.93 10.44
CA GLY A 9 12.59 -4.84 10.15
C GLY A 9 11.78 -5.22 11.41
N TRP A 10 12.47 -5.54 12.50
CA TRP A 10 11.86 -5.81 13.80
C TRP A 10 11.13 -4.60 14.36
N ALA A 11 11.74 -3.42 14.33
CA ALA A 11 11.09 -2.19 14.80
C ALA A 11 9.81 -1.87 14.01
N MET A 12 9.84 -2.03 12.68
CA MET A 12 8.67 -1.83 11.81
C MET A 12 7.57 -2.87 12.08
N ALA A 13 7.93 -4.14 12.30
CA ALA A 13 6.97 -5.18 12.68
C ALA A 13 6.31 -4.87 14.03
N CYS A 14 7.09 -4.44 15.03
CA CYS A 14 6.58 -4.00 16.32
C CYS A 14 5.68 -2.76 16.20
N ASN A 15 5.93 -1.89 15.22
CA ASN A 15 5.11 -0.71 14.93
C ASN A 15 3.98 -0.99 13.91
N ALA A 16 3.55 -2.25 13.77
CA ALA A 16 2.38 -2.64 12.97
C ALA A 16 2.48 -2.32 11.46
N TYR A 17 3.68 -2.22 10.89
CA TYR A 17 3.85 -2.03 9.45
C TYR A 17 3.44 -3.26 8.65
N ILE A 18 2.80 -3.02 7.51
CA ILE A 18 2.37 -4.06 6.58
C ILE A 18 3.38 -4.15 5.43
N PHE A 19 4.28 -5.15 5.47
CA PHE A 19 5.35 -5.36 4.48
C PHE A 19 4.93 -5.92 3.10
N LEU A 20 4.67 -5.06 2.12
CA LEU A 20 4.19 -5.48 0.79
C LEU A 20 5.29 -5.87 -0.21
N ASP A 21 5.04 -6.92 -0.99
CA ASP A 21 5.89 -7.33 -2.13
C ASP A 21 5.66 -6.45 -3.37
N ARG A 22 4.65 -5.58 -3.33
CA ARG A 22 4.14 -4.79 -4.46
C ARG A 22 3.57 -5.65 -5.58
N ALA A 23 3.10 -6.86 -5.22
CA ALA A 23 2.47 -7.82 -6.11
C ALA A 23 1.13 -8.25 -5.50
N PHE A 24 0.02 -7.78 -6.09
CA PHE A 24 -1.31 -7.98 -5.47
C PHE A 24 -1.67 -9.45 -5.25
N ALA A 25 -1.22 -10.36 -6.13
CA ALA A 25 -1.48 -11.78 -6.01
C ALA A 25 -0.90 -12.39 -4.71
N SER A 26 0.31 -12.02 -4.30
CA SER A 26 0.90 -12.47 -3.04
C SER A 26 0.38 -11.66 -1.84
N ASP A 27 0.26 -10.35 -2.02
CA ASP A 27 -0.08 -9.41 -0.95
C ASP A 27 -1.53 -9.55 -0.46
N ARG A 28 -2.46 -10.00 -1.32
CA ARG A 28 -3.89 -10.14 -0.98
C ARG A 28 -4.12 -10.96 0.28
N THR A 29 -3.56 -12.17 0.32
CA THR A 29 -3.74 -13.09 1.46
C THR A 29 -3.15 -12.52 2.75
N ARG A 30 -2.07 -11.74 2.63
CA ARG A 30 -1.41 -11.10 3.78
C ARG A 30 -2.24 -9.95 4.33
N LEU A 31 -2.80 -9.12 3.44
CA LEU A 31 -3.74 -8.06 3.80
C LEU A 31 -4.98 -8.64 4.49
N ASP A 32 -5.55 -9.74 3.97
CA ASP A 32 -6.71 -10.41 4.56
C ASP A 32 -6.44 -10.82 6.02
N LYS A 33 -5.31 -11.49 6.27
CA LYS A 33 -4.92 -11.96 7.61
C LYS A 33 -4.70 -10.81 8.60
N ILE A 34 -4.06 -9.74 8.16
CA ILE A 34 -3.76 -8.60 9.04
C ILE A 34 -5.04 -7.83 9.38
N LEU A 35 -5.93 -7.63 8.42
CA LEU A 35 -7.21 -6.95 8.68
C LEU A 35 -8.14 -7.79 9.58
N ASP A 36 -8.18 -9.12 9.36
CA ASP A 36 -8.91 -10.05 10.24
C ASP A 36 -8.31 -10.09 11.66
N TYR A 37 -6.99 -10.01 11.79
CA TYR A 37 -6.34 -9.88 13.09
C TYR A 37 -6.79 -8.61 13.82
N TYR A 38 -6.72 -7.45 13.16
CA TYR A 38 -7.11 -6.18 13.78
C TYR A 38 -8.60 -6.09 14.12
N SER A 39 -9.49 -6.63 13.27
CA SER A 39 -10.92 -6.66 13.60
C SER A 39 -11.21 -7.50 14.83
N ARG A 40 -10.52 -8.63 15.01
CA ARG A 40 -10.67 -9.51 16.18
C ARG A 40 -10.06 -8.97 17.46
N CYS A 41 -9.16 -8.00 17.39
CA CYS A 41 -8.61 -7.36 18.59
C CYS A 41 -9.66 -6.61 19.42
N GLY A 42 -10.85 -6.33 18.85
CA GLY A 42 -11.96 -5.69 19.58
C GLY A 42 -11.78 -4.18 19.80
N TYR A 43 -10.79 -3.56 19.14
CA TYR A 43 -10.52 -2.13 19.19
C TYR A 43 -10.70 -1.53 17.79
N ASN A 44 -11.05 -0.24 17.74
CA ASN A 44 -11.00 0.52 16.50
C ASN A 44 -9.54 0.60 16.02
N TYR A 45 -9.30 0.30 14.75
CA TYR A 45 -7.98 0.40 14.13
C TYR A 45 -8.03 1.35 12.93
N GLN A 46 -6.88 1.99 12.66
CA GLN A 46 -6.70 2.90 11.54
C GLN A 46 -5.49 2.45 10.73
N VAL A 47 -5.62 2.47 9.41
CA VAL A 47 -4.52 2.16 8.49
C VAL A 47 -4.21 3.38 7.64
N LEU A 48 -2.94 3.81 7.65
CA LEU A 48 -2.41 4.88 6.78
C LEU A 48 -1.78 4.25 5.53
N ILE A 49 -2.20 4.72 4.35
CA ILE A 49 -1.74 4.17 3.06
C ILE A 49 -1.44 5.32 2.11
N TYR A 50 -0.34 5.20 1.37
CA TYR A 50 -0.03 6.04 0.22
C TYR A 50 -0.43 5.32 -1.07
N PRO A 51 -1.56 5.66 -1.70
CA PRO A 51 -2.11 4.90 -2.82
C PRO A 51 -1.24 5.01 -4.09
N GLU A 52 -0.33 5.98 -4.18
CA GLU A 52 0.67 6.06 -5.26
C GLU A 52 1.67 4.90 -5.23
N GLY A 53 1.97 4.38 -4.03
CA GLY A 53 2.87 3.24 -3.80
C GLY A 53 4.35 3.51 -4.10
N THR A 54 4.72 4.76 -4.40
CA THR A 54 6.09 5.21 -4.64
C THR A 54 6.18 6.72 -4.47
N ASP A 55 7.37 7.23 -4.15
CA ASP A 55 7.60 8.67 -4.12
C ASP A 55 7.62 9.26 -5.53
N LYS A 56 7.23 10.54 -5.63
CA LYS A 56 7.29 11.29 -6.87
C LYS A 56 8.74 11.54 -7.26
N CYS A 57 9.18 10.88 -8.32
CA CYS A 57 10.44 11.15 -8.99
C CYS A 57 10.21 11.35 -10.51
N PRO A 58 11.18 11.88 -11.27
CA PRO A 58 11.01 12.10 -12.72
C PRO A 58 10.57 10.82 -13.46
N LEU A 59 11.15 9.67 -13.10
CA LEU A 59 10.80 8.38 -13.69
C LEU A 59 9.37 7.94 -13.36
N ALA A 60 8.92 8.11 -12.11
CA ALA A 60 7.56 7.77 -11.70
C ALA A 60 6.52 8.72 -12.34
N THR A 61 6.87 10.00 -12.45
CA THR A 61 6.03 11.02 -13.11
C THR A 61 5.82 10.68 -14.58
N GLU A 62 6.88 10.32 -15.31
CA GLU A 62 6.79 9.91 -16.71
C GLU A 62 5.94 8.64 -16.90
N ARG A 63 6.09 7.66 -16.01
CA ARG A 63 5.24 6.45 -16.02
C ARG A 63 3.77 6.78 -15.78
N SER A 64 3.49 7.68 -14.83
CA SER A 64 2.14 8.18 -14.56
C SER A 64 1.56 8.91 -15.77
N ARG A 65 2.37 9.73 -16.46
CA ARG A 65 1.95 10.47 -17.66
C ARG A 65 1.58 9.55 -18.81
N LYS A 66 2.43 8.54 -19.11
CA LYS A 66 2.14 7.51 -20.12
C LYS A 66 0.88 6.72 -19.80
N TYR A 67 0.67 6.40 -18.52
CA TYR A 67 -0.57 5.75 -18.09
C TYR A 67 -1.79 6.65 -18.34
N ALA A 68 -1.69 7.94 -18.05
CA ALA A 68 -2.76 8.91 -18.27
C ALA A 68 -3.10 9.07 -19.75
N GLU A 69 -2.10 9.27 -20.61
CA GLU A 69 -2.25 9.34 -22.08
C GLU A 69 -2.97 8.11 -22.63
N LYS A 70 -2.52 6.91 -22.23
CA LYS A 70 -3.10 5.64 -22.70
C LYS A 70 -4.57 5.47 -22.29
N ASN A 71 -4.95 5.95 -21.12
CA ASN A 71 -6.30 5.80 -20.57
C ASN A 71 -7.17 7.05 -20.76
N SER A 72 -6.69 8.04 -21.52
CA SER A 72 -7.38 9.34 -21.71
C SER A 72 -7.74 10.02 -20.38
N LEU A 73 -6.83 9.97 -19.41
CA LEU A 73 -6.98 10.59 -18.10
C LEU A 73 -6.26 11.95 -18.04
N VAL A 74 -6.68 12.79 -17.09
CA VAL A 74 -6.06 14.10 -16.81
C VAL A 74 -4.63 13.92 -16.33
N HIS A 75 -3.73 14.80 -16.79
CA HIS A 75 -2.37 14.87 -16.30
C HIS A 75 -2.28 15.58 -14.95
N TYR A 76 -1.55 14.95 -14.03
CA TYR A 76 -1.28 15.53 -12.72
C TYR A 76 0.17 16.00 -12.64
N ASP A 77 0.35 17.26 -12.23
CA ASP A 77 1.67 17.89 -12.11
C ASP A 77 2.32 17.62 -10.74
N TYR A 78 1.49 17.55 -9.69
CA TYR A 78 1.94 17.48 -8.29
C TYR A 78 1.83 16.09 -7.66
N VAL A 79 0.98 15.21 -8.20
CA VAL A 79 0.68 13.87 -7.66
C VAL A 79 0.78 12.80 -8.74
N LEU A 80 0.90 11.54 -8.35
CA LEU A 80 0.87 10.40 -9.27
C LEU A 80 -0.54 9.79 -9.32
N HIS A 81 -0.85 9.08 -10.42
CA HIS A 81 -2.10 8.32 -10.46
C HIS A 81 -2.09 7.20 -9.40
N PRO A 82 -3.12 7.09 -8.56
CA PRO A 82 -3.16 6.09 -7.49
C PRO A 82 -3.34 4.68 -8.05
N ARG A 83 -2.71 3.71 -7.39
CA ARG A 83 -2.95 2.27 -7.58
C ARG A 83 -4.06 1.82 -6.65
N THR A 84 -5.28 1.74 -7.18
CA THR A 84 -6.48 1.56 -6.36
C THR A 84 -6.78 0.11 -5.96
N THR A 85 -6.23 -0.90 -6.65
CA THR A 85 -6.58 -2.32 -6.43
C THR A 85 -6.42 -2.76 -4.98
N GLY A 86 -5.26 -2.53 -4.37
CA GLY A 86 -4.99 -2.89 -2.97
C GLY A 86 -5.86 -2.09 -1.99
N PHE A 87 -6.03 -0.80 -2.24
CA PHE A 87 -6.87 0.08 -1.43
C PHE A 87 -8.33 -0.37 -1.42
N VAL A 88 -8.91 -0.64 -2.59
CA VAL A 88 -10.30 -1.10 -2.73
C VAL A 88 -10.49 -2.43 -2.00
N HIS A 89 -9.54 -3.38 -2.16
CA HIS A 89 -9.57 -4.66 -1.47
C HIS A 89 -9.57 -4.50 0.06
N MET A 90 -8.70 -3.63 0.59
CA MET A 90 -8.65 -3.34 2.03
C MET A 90 -9.95 -2.73 2.54
N VAL A 91 -10.47 -1.69 1.87
CA VAL A 91 -11.72 -1.02 2.29
C VAL A 91 -12.90 -1.99 2.26
N GLN A 92 -12.98 -2.85 1.24
CA GLN A 92 -14.04 -3.85 1.15
C GLN A 92 -13.98 -4.87 2.29
N ASN A 93 -12.78 -5.26 2.73
CA ASN A 93 -12.64 -6.16 3.87
C ASN A 93 -12.91 -5.47 5.21
N MET A 94 -12.41 -4.26 5.40
CA MET A 94 -12.63 -3.48 6.63
C MET A 94 -14.12 -3.17 6.86
N ARG A 95 -14.95 -3.15 5.82
CA ARG A 95 -16.42 -2.99 5.93
C ARG A 95 -17.18 -4.26 6.33
N LYS A 96 -16.55 -5.43 6.24
CA LYS A 96 -17.20 -6.73 6.54
C LYS A 96 -17.02 -7.16 7.99
N GLY A 97 -15.92 -6.75 8.62
CA GLY A 97 -15.66 -6.95 10.05
C GLY A 97 -16.30 -5.85 10.87
#